data_AF-A0A453RFC6-F1
#
_entry.id   AF-A0A453RFC6-F1
#
_cell.length_a   1.000
_cell.length_b   1.000
_cell.length_c   1.000
_cell.angle_alpha   90.00
_cell.angle_beta   90.00
_cell.angle_gamma   90.00
#
_symmetry.space_group_name_H-M   'P 1'
#
loop_
_entity.id
_entity.type
_entity.pdbx_description
1 polymer ?
#
loop_
_entity_poly.entity_id
_entity_poly.type
_entity_poly.pdbx_seq_one_letter_code
_entity_poly.pdbx_strand_id
1 'polypeptide(L)'
;MESSSPSVPFPLLQAPVESTYRACTIPYRFPSDNPRKATPVEIQWIDLFLKSVPSFRQRAENDPTVPDAPAKAEKFAQRYTDMLEELKKNPESHGGPPDCILLCRLRELILRELGFHDIFKKVKDEENAKAMSLFEGVVQRNDEIEDGEKRAENLIRGILAGNIFDLGSAQLAEVFAKDGMSFLASCQNLLSRPWVIDDLDAFKSKWTKKSWEK
;
A
#
# COMPACT_ATOMS: atom_id res chain seq x y z
N MET A 1 7.68 -18.20 0.60
CA MET A 1 6.83 -19.39 0.51
C MET A 1 5.39 -18.93 0.53
N GLU A 2 4.67 -19.04 -0.59
CA GLU A 2 3.21 -18.98 -0.52
C GLU A 2 2.75 -20.21 0.27
N SER A 3 1.92 -20.00 1.29
CA SER A 3 1.35 -21.07 2.09
C SER A 3 0.62 -22.05 1.16
N SER A 4 0.92 -23.35 1.27
CA SER A 4 0.22 -24.41 0.54
C SER A 4 -1.20 -24.67 1.07
N SER A 5 -1.62 -23.98 2.13
CA SER A 5 -2.95 -24.12 2.70
C SER A 5 -3.97 -23.37 1.85
N PRO A 6 -5.16 -23.97 1.60
CA PRO A 6 -6.22 -23.30 0.87
C PRO A 6 -6.68 -22.04 1.61
N SER A 7 -6.88 -20.96 0.86
CA SER A 7 -7.43 -19.72 1.38
C SER A 7 -8.88 -19.93 1.84
N VAL A 8 -9.24 -19.44 3.03
CA VAL A 8 -10.61 -19.43 3.55
C VAL A 8 -11.07 -17.98 3.77
N PRO A 9 -12.40 -17.69 3.72
CA PRO A 9 -12.90 -16.36 4.02
C PRO A 9 -12.53 -15.88 5.43
N PHE A 10 -12.32 -14.58 5.59
CA PHE A 10 -12.05 -13.99 6.91
C PHE A 10 -13.28 -14.15 7.82
N PRO A 11 -13.16 -14.70 9.05
CA PRO A 11 -14.32 -15.10 9.87
C PRO A 11 -15.29 -13.98 10.26
N LEU A 12 -14.85 -12.72 10.25
CA LEU A 12 -15.69 -11.58 10.59
C LEU A 12 -16.43 -10.98 9.39
N LEU A 13 -16.26 -11.53 8.19
CA LEU A 13 -17.06 -11.14 7.02
C LEU A 13 -18.46 -11.72 7.14
N GLN A 14 -19.46 -10.89 6.87
CA GLN A 14 -20.86 -11.31 6.88
C GLN A 14 -21.14 -12.26 5.71
N ALA A 15 -21.64 -13.46 6.03
CA ALA A 15 -22.08 -14.41 5.02
C ALA A 15 -23.43 -13.99 4.40
N PRO A 16 -23.68 -14.30 3.11
CA PRO A 16 -22.76 -14.96 2.16
C PRO A 16 -21.75 -13.96 1.56
N VAL A 17 -20.46 -14.26 1.69
CA VAL A 17 -19.34 -13.35 1.32
C VAL A 17 -19.37 -13.03 -0.17
N GLU A 18 -19.78 -13.99 -1.00
CA GLU A 18 -19.82 -13.91 -2.46
C GLU A 18 -20.71 -12.78 -2.98
N SER A 19 -21.73 -12.38 -2.21
CA SER A 19 -22.65 -11.30 -2.61
C SER A 19 -22.56 -10.05 -1.74
N THR A 20 -21.92 -10.11 -0.56
CA THR A 20 -21.88 -9.01 0.41
C THR A 20 -20.54 -8.29 0.44
N TYR A 21 -19.45 -8.96 0.03
CA TYR A 21 -18.10 -8.43 0.13
C TYR A 21 -17.47 -8.20 -1.23
N ARG A 22 -16.95 -6.99 -1.42
CA ARG A 22 -16.10 -6.64 -2.57
C ARG A 22 -14.83 -5.99 -2.04
N ALA A 23 -13.68 -6.61 -2.32
CA ALA A 23 -12.40 -6.13 -1.84
C ALA A 23 -12.00 -4.78 -2.47
N CYS A 24 -12.16 -4.65 -3.79
CA CYS A 24 -11.86 -3.42 -4.51
C CYS A 24 -12.92 -2.35 -4.24
N THR A 25 -12.58 -1.34 -3.43
CA THR A 25 -13.47 -0.25 -3.01
C THR A 25 -13.94 0.63 -4.18
N ILE A 26 -13.05 0.92 -5.14
CA ILE A 26 -13.34 1.83 -6.25
C ILE A 26 -13.73 1.00 -7.47
N PRO A 27 -14.96 1.10 -7.98
CA PRO A 27 -15.36 0.44 -9.20
C PRO A 27 -14.72 1.15 -10.40
N TYR A 28 -13.99 0.39 -11.23
CA TYR A 28 -13.45 0.95 -12.48
C TYR A 28 -14.46 0.87 -13.62
N ARG A 29 -15.43 -0.03 -13.50
CA ARG A 29 -16.42 -0.38 -14.52
C ARG A 29 -17.75 -0.75 -13.89
N PHE A 30 -18.83 -0.44 -14.61
CA PHE A 30 -20.19 -0.90 -14.37
C PHE A 30 -20.68 -1.84 -15.49
N PRO A 31 -21.70 -2.69 -15.24
CA PRO A 31 -22.23 -3.61 -16.24
C PRO A 31 -22.77 -2.94 -17.52
N SER A 32 -23.12 -1.66 -17.45
CA SER A 32 -23.60 -0.87 -18.58
C SER A 32 -22.50 -0.36 -19.51
N ASP A 33 -21.23 -0.42 -19.09
CA ASP A 33 -20.11 0.09 -19.88
C ASP A 33 -19.78 -0.84 -21.05
N ASN A 34 -19.28 -0.29 -22.16
CA ASN A 34 -18.87 -1.09 -23.31
C ASN A 34 -17.69 -2.00 -22.94
N PRO A 35 -17.83 -3.35 -22.99
CA PRO A 35 -16.78 -4.28 -22.55
C PRO A 35 -15.52 -4.24 -23.43
N ARG A 36 -15.65 -3.77 -24.68
CA ARG A 36 -14.52 -3.73 -25.64
C ARG A 36 -13.70 -2.44 -25.56
N LYS A 37 -14.02 -1.52 -24.64
CA LYS A 37 -13.34 -0.24 -24.52
C LYS A 37 -13.05 0.06 -23.06
N ALA A 38 -11.82 0.44 -22.76
CA ALA A 38 -11.45 0.84 -21.41
C ALA A 38 -12.25 2.08 -20.96
N THR A 39 -12.74 2.06 -19.73
CA THR A 39 -13.43 3.21 -19.13
C THR A 39 -12.40 4.29 -18.76
N PRO A 40 -12.83 5.55 -18.56
CA PRO A 40 -11.94 6.59 -18.05
C PRO A 40 -11.30 6.24 -16.70
N VAL A 41 -12.00 5.50 -15.83
CA VAL A 41 -11.47 5.10 -14.52
C VAL A 41 -10.43 4.00 -14.66
N GLU A 42 -10.68 3.00 -15.52
CA GLU A 42 -9.67 1.98 -15.85
C GLU A 42 -8.39 2.63 -16.38
N ILE A 43 -8.51 3.57 -17.32
CA ILE A 43 -7.35 4.28 -17.89
C ILE A 43 -6.60 5.06 -16.80
N GLN A 44 -7.29 5.80 -15.93
CA GLN A 44 -6.65 6.56 -14.85
C GLN A 44 -5.86 5.66 -13.90
N TRP A 45 -6.41 4.51 -13.52
CA TRP A 45 -5.72 3.55 -12.67
C TRP A 45 -4.58 2.86 -13.39
N ILE A 46 -4.75 2.44 -14.64
CA ILE A 46 -3.64 1.90 -15.44
C ILE A 46 -2.50 2.91 -15.54
N ASP A 47 -2.80 4.19 -15.79
CA ASP A 47 -1.81 5.26 -15.86
C ASP A 47 -1.09 5.48 -14.52
N LEU A 48 -1.79 5.32 -13.39
CA LEU A 48 -1.16 5.34 -12.06
C LEU A 48 -0.14 4.20 -11.91
N PHE A 49 -0.50 2.98 -12.33
CA PHE A 49 0.43 1.84 -12.28
C PHE A 49 1.59 2.00 -13.26
N LEU A 50 1.37 2.54 -14.46
CA LEU A 50 2.43 2.87 -15.42
C LEU A 50 3.45 3.85 -14.83
N LYS A 51 2.99 4.89 -14.12
CA LYS A 51 3.86 5.86 -13.44
C LYS A 51 4.73 5.23 -12.35
N SER A 52 4.35 4.07 -11.82
CA SER A 52 5.16 3.35 -10.83
C SER A 52 6.26 2.48 -11.45
N VAL A 53 6.20 2.17 -12.76
CA VAL A 53 7.15 1.26 -13.41
C VAL A 53 8.62 1.69 -13.22
N PRO A 54 9.00 2.98 -13.40
CA PRO A 54 10.38 3.40 -13.23
C PRO A 54 10.93 3.16 -11.82
N SER A 55 10.13 3.40 -10.77
CA SER A 55 10.59 3.21 -9.39
C SER A 55 10.76 1.73 -9.05
N PHE A 56 9.85 0.87 -9.51
CA PHE A 56 9.98 -0.59 -9.36
C PHE A 56 11.19 -1.13 -10.13
N ARG A 57 11.41 -0.68 -11.37
CA ARG A 57 12.61 -1.01 -12.14
C ARG A 57 13.88 -0.61 -11.39
N GLN A 58 13.96 0.62 -10.89
CA GLN A 58 15.12 1.12 -10.16
C GLN A 58 15.38 0.30 -8.88
N ARG A 59 14.34 -0.14 -8.18
CA ARG A 59 14.50 -1.02 -7.01
C ARG A 59 14.99 -2.40 -7.44
N ALA A 60 14.42 -2.97 -8.50
CA ALA A 60 14.77 -4.29 -9.02
C ALA A 60 16.20 -4.34 -9.57
N GLU A 61 16.67 -3.34 -10.31
CA GLU A 61 18.03 -3.33 -10.89
C GLU A 61 19.13 -3.28 -9.81
N ASN A 62 18.79 -2.79 -8.62
CA ASN A 62 19.69 -2.68 -7.47
C ASN A 62 19.55 -3.87 -6.49
N ASP A 63 18.76 -4.91 -6.82
CA ASP A 63 18.62 -6.10 -5.98
C ASP A 63 19.86 -7.00 -6.10
N PRO A 64 20.71 -7.08 -5.05
CA PRO A 64 21.96 -7.84 -5.12
C PRO A 64 21.73 -9.36 -5.07
N THR A 65 20.50 -9.81 -4.78
CA THR A 65 20.17 -11.23 -4.64
C THR A 65 19.84 -11.90 -5.98
N VAL A 66 19.63 -11.11 -7.04
CA VAL A 66 19.25 -11.60 -8.36
C VAL A 66 20.42 -11.44 -9.35
N PRO A 67 20.90 -12.53 -9.98
CA PRO A 67 21.92 -12.41 -11.01
C PRO A 67 21.36 -11.71 -12.24
N ASP A 68 22.16 -10.81 -12.83
CA ASP A 68 21.78 -9.97 -13.97
C ASP A 68 20.54 -9.11 -13.69
N ALA A 69 20.43 -8.59 -12.46
CA ALA A 69 19.32 -7.77 -12.01
C ALA A 69 19.00 -6.58 -12.95
N PRO A 70 19.97 -5.81 -13.48
CA PRO A 70 19.65 -4.70 -14.40
C PRO A 70 18.93 -5.14 -15.67
N ALA A 71 19.38 -6.20 -16.34
CA ALA A 71 18.73 -6.68 -17.56
C ALA A 71 17.34 -7.25 -17.27
N LYS A 72 17.18 -7.93 -16.14
CA LYS A 72 15.88 -8.45 -15.69
C LYS A 72 14.93 -7.34 -15.28
N ALA A 73 15.41 -6.27 -14.66
CA ALA A 73 14.61 -5.10 -14.30
C ALA A 73 14.09 -4.36 -15.54
N GLU A 74 14.92 -4.24 -16.59
CA GLU A 74 14.47 -3.74 -17.90
C GLU A 74 13.38 -4.63 -18.49
N LYS A 75 13.59 -5.95 -18.46
CA LYS A 75 12.58 -6.92 -18.93
C LYS A 75 11.27 -6.85 -18.15
N PHE A 76 11.34 -6.60 -16.84
CA PHE A 76 10.16 -6.33 -16.01
C PHE A 76 9.43 -5.08 -16.51
N ALA A 77 10.15 -3.97 -16.65
CA ALA A 77 9.57 -2.69 -17.06
C ALA A 77 8.88 -2.80 -18.42
N GLN A 78 9.52 -3.46 -19.39
CA GLN A 78 8.96 -3.71 -20.71
C GLN A 78 7.70 -4.57 -20.63
N ARG A 79 7.79 -5.78 -20.04
CA ARG A 79 6.65 -6.73 -19.99
C ARG A 79 5.45 -6.15 -19.25
N TYR A 80 5.68 -5.46 -18.14
CA TYR A 80 4.59 -4.90 -17.35
C TYR A 80 3.94 -3.71 -18.06
N THR A 81 4.73 -2.83 -18.68
CA THR A 81 4.22 -1.73 -19.51
C THR A 81 3.37 -2.25 -20.66
N ASP A 82 3.84 -3.27 -21.38
CA ASP A 82 3.10 -3.85 -22.50
C ASP A 82 1.73 -4.42 -22.06
N MET A 83 1.68 -5.12 -20.92
CA MET A 83 0.43 -5.66 -20.37
C MET A 83 -0.55 -4.56 -19.94
N LEU A 84 -0.04 -3.47 -19.36
CA LEU A 84 -0.84 -2.31 -18.97
C LEU A 84 -1.40 -1.57 -20.19
N GLU A 85 -0.59 -1.38 -21.24
CA GLU A 85 -1.04 -0.77 -22.50
C GLU A 85 -2.02 -1.65 -23.27
N GLU A 86 -1.87 -2.98 -23.20
CA GLU A 86 -2.85 -3.91 -23.77
C GLU A 86 -4.19 -3.87 -23.03
N LEU A 87 -4.19 -3.74 -21.70
CA LEU A 87 -5.41 -3.54 -20.90
C LEU A 87 -6.18 -2.27 -21.29
N LYS A 88 -5.49 -1.20 -21.72
CA LYS A 88 -6.16 0.01 -22.26
C LYS A 88 -6.87 -0.26 -23.58
N LYS A 89 -6.28 -1.09 -24.45
CA LYS A 89 -6.81 -1.41 -25.78
C LYS A 89 -7.92 -2.46 -25.71
N ASN A 90 -7.74 -3.45 -24.85
CA ASN A 90 -8.60 -4.60 -24.67
C ASN A 90 -8.75 -4.91 -23.17
N PRO A 91 -9.81 -4.42 -22.50
CA PRO A 91 -10.00 -4.62 -21.07
C PRO A 91 -10.06 -6.09 -20.64
N GLU A 92 -10.50 -7.00 -21.52
CA GLU A 92 -10.59 -8.44 -21.25
C GLU A 92 -9.23 -9.16 -21.36
N SER A 93 -8.17 -8.46 -21.79
CA SER A 93 -6.83 -9.03 -21.85
C SER A 93 -6.29 -9.34 -20.44
N HIS A 94 -5.32 -10.26 -20.37
CA HIS A 94 -4.58 -10.57 -19.14
C HIS A 94 -5.46 -10.89 -17.90
N GLY A 95 -6.69 -11.40 -18.14
CA GLY A 95 -7.65 -11.75 -17.09
C GLY A 95 -8.45 -10.58 -16.55
N GLY A 96 -8.56 -9.47 -17.29
CA GLY A 96 -9.42 -8.34 -16.96
C GLY A 96 -10.91 -8.59 -17.25
N PRO A 97 -11.78 -7.56 -17.11
CA PRO A 97 -11.48 -6.13 -16.88
C PRO A 97 -10.67 -5.85 -15.61
N PRO A 98 -9.78 -4.86 -15.61
CA PRO A 98 -8.86 -4.66 -14.50
C PRO A 98 -9.56 -4.11 -13.26
N ASP A 99 -9.04 -4.54 -12.11
CA ASP A 99 -9.21 -3.87 -10.82
C ASP A 99 -7.83 -3.70 -10.15
N CYS A 100 -7.78 -3.04 -9.00
CA CYS A 100 -6.52 -2.79 -8.29
C CYS A 100 -5.77 -4.09 -7.97
N ILE A 101 -6.50 -5.16 -7.62
CA ILE A 101 -5.91 -6.45 -7.24
C ILE A 101 -5.26 -7.09 -8.46
N LEU A 102 -5.92 -7.09 -9.62
CA LEU A 102 -5.34 -7.61 -10.85
C LEU A 102 -4.08 -6.83 -11.24
N LEU A 103 -4.14 -5.50 -11.25
CA LEU A 103 -2.99 -4.67 -11.62
C LEU A 103 -1.78 -4.91 -10.72
N CYS A 104 -1.99 -5.05 -9.40
CA CYS A 104 -0.97 -5.46 -8.44
C CYS A 104 -0.46 -6.88 -8.71
N ARG A 105 -1.36 -7.84 -8.96
CA ARG A 105 -0.99 -9.25 -9.19
C ARG A 105 -0.12 -9.41 -10.43
N LEU A 106 -0.45 -8.73 -11.54
CA LEU A 106 0.33 -8.77 -12.77
C LEU A 106 1.76 -8.25 -12.54
N ARG A 107 1.92 -7.17 -11.76
CA ARG A 107 3.23 -6.63 -11.38
C ARG A 107 4.08 -7.67 -10.65
N GLU A 108 3.51 -8.26 -9.60
CA GLU A 108 4.21 -9.24 -8.75
C GLU A 108 4.52 -10.53 -9.51
N LEU A 109 3.62 -10.98 -10.38
CA LEU A 109 3.83 -12.16 -11.21
C LEU A 109 5.09 -12.00 -12.07
N ILE A 110 5.23 -10.88 -12.78
CA ILE A 110 6.36 -10.64 -13.67
C ILE A 110 7.67 -10.53 -12.89
N LEU A 111 7.67 -9.82 -11.75
CA LEU A 111 8.85 -9.73 -10.87
C LEU A 111 9.31 -11.13 -10.44
N ARG A 112 8.38 -11.96 -9.98
CA ARG A 112 8.67 -13.32 -9.51
C ARG A 112 9.12 -14.25 -10.64
N GLU A 113 8.50 -14.18 -11.81
CA GLU A 113 8.92 -14.93 -13.00
C GLU A 113 10.37 -14.61 -13.40
N LEU A 114 10.82 -13.38 -13.18
CA LEU A 114 12.19 -12.94 -13.46
C LEU A 114 13.18 -13.27 -12.32
N GLY A 115 12.67 -13.82 -11.21
CA GLY A 115 13.46 -14.25 -10.06
C GLY A 115 13.57 -13.22 -8.95
N PHE A 116 12.89 -12.07 -9.05
CA PHE A 116 12.81 -11.11 -7.95
C PHE A 116 11.82 -11.60 -6.90
N HIS A 117 12.27 -11.71 -5.66
CA HIS A 117 11.45 -12.16 -4.54
C HIS A 117 11.00 -11.00 -3.65
N ASP A 118 11.90 -10.04 -3.40
CA ASP A 118 11.63 -8.89 -2.54
C ASP A 118 12.58 -7.72 -2.87
N ILE A 119 12.26 -6.98 -3.93
CA ILE A 119 13.06 -5.82 -4.39
C ILE A 119 13.12 -4.67 -3.37
N PHE A 120 12.33 -4.75 -2.29
CA PHE A 120 12.28 -3.75 -1.21
C PHE A 120 12.99 -4.25 0.07
N LYS A 121 13.58 -5.44 0.07
CA LYS A 121 14.16 -6.03 1.29
C LYS A 121 15.16 -5.11 1.99
N LYS A 122 16.12 -4.56 1.23
CA LYS A 122 17.17 -3.69 1.77
C LYS A 122 16.59 -2.42 2.42
N VAL A 123 15.66 -1.74 1.74
CA VAL A 123 15.06 -0.50 2.28
C VAL A 123 14.22 -0.80 3.51
N LYS A 124 13.46 -1.91 3.51
CA LYS A 124 12.70 -2.36 4.69
C LYS A 124 13.61 -2.64 5.88
N ASP A 125 14.77 -3.24 5.67
CA ASP A 125 15.72 -3.52 6.76
C ASP A 125 16.29 -2.22 7.35
N GLU A 126 16.64 -1.25 6.49
CA GLU A 126 17.11 0.07 6.91
C GLU A 126 16.03 0.87 7.66
N GLU A 127 14.80 0.86 7.17
CA GLU A 127 13.65 1.54 7.79
C GLU A 127 13.25 0.88 9.12
N ASN A 128 13.22 -0.46 9.18
CA ASN A 128 12.94 -1.19 10.42
C ASN A 128 14.01 -0.93 11.48
N ALA A 129 15.30 -0.93 11.11
CA ALA A 129 16.38 -0.62 12.05
C ALA A 129 16.25 0.81 12.62
N LYS A 130 15.91 1.79 11.78
CA LYS A 130 15.64 3.17 12.21
C LYS A 130 14.39 3.28 13.08
N ALA A 131 13.31 2.58 12.75
CA ALA A 131 12.09 2.58 13.55
C ALA A 131 12.34 1.97 14.94
N MET A 132 13.09 0.88 15.00
CA MET A 132 13.47 0.22 16.25
C MET A 132 14.32 1.12 17.16
N SER A 133 15.23 1.93 16.60
CA SER A 133 16.04 2.85 17.41
C SER A 133 15.22 4.00 18.01
N LEU A 134 14.06 4.33 17.43
CA LEU A 134 13.13 5.36 17.92
C LEU A 134 12.04 4.80 18.85
N PHE A 135 11.81 3.49 18.81
CA PHE A 135 10.65 2.84 19.43
C PHE A 135 10.50 3.18 20.91
N GLU A 136 11.54 2.98 21.72
CA GLU A 136 11.51 3.23 23.16
C GLU A 136 11.11 4.68 23.48
N GLY A 137 11.76 5.65 22.83
CA GLY A 137 11.44 7.07 23.04
C GLY A 137 10.06 7.48 22.54
N VAL A 138 9.50 6.80 21.53
CA VAL A 138 8.11 7.02 21.10
C VAL A 138 7.12 6.45 22.11
N VAL A 139 7.38 5.26 22.66
CA VAL A 139 6.53 4.63 23.70
C VAL A 139 6.54 5.47 24.97
N GLN A 140 7.73 5.84 25.47
CA GLN A 140 7.87 6.63 26.70
C GLN A 140 7.04 7.93 26.66
N ARG A 141 7.11 8.67 25.55
CA ARG A 141 6.34 9.91 25.39
C ARG A 141 4.82 9.70 25.34
N ASN A 142 4.36 8.54 24.88
CA ASN A 142 2.93 8.23 24.96
C ASN A 142 2.54 7.85 26.39
N ASP A 143 3.41 7.15 27.13
CA ASP A 143 3.16 6.78 28.52
C ASP A 143 3.08 8.00 29.44
N GLU A 144 3.87 9.05 29.16
CA GLU A 144 3.85 10.35 29.84
C GLU A 144 2.51 11.11 29.70
N ILE A 145 1.66 10.77 28.73
CA ILE A 145 0.34 11.40 28.56
C ILE A 145 -0.64 10.75 29.54
N GLU A 146 -0.91 11.38 30.69
CA GLU A 146 -1.79 10.81 31.72
C GLU A 146 -3.24 10.60 31.26
N ASP A 147 -3.77 11.54 30.48
CA ASP A 147 -5.14 11.49 29.97
C ASP A 147 -5.28 10.41 28.88
N GLY A 148 -6.11 9.41 29.15
CA GLY A 148 -6.26 8.25 28.26
C GLY A 148 -6.85 8.58 26.88
N GLU A 149 -7.69 9.59 26.76
CA GLU A 149 -8.26 10.02 25.46
C GLU A 149 -7.21 10.74 24.62
N LYS A 150 -6.44 11.64 25.24
CA LYS A 150 -5.31 12.33 24.59
C LYS A 150 -4.22 11.35 24.20
N ARG A 151 -3.94 10.33 25.03
CA ARG A 151 -2.99 9.27 24.70
C ARG A 151 -3.45 8.47 23.49
N ALA A 152 -4.72 8.06 23.46
CA ALA A 152 -5.29 7.36 22.30
C ALA A 152 -5.24 8.22 21.02
N GLU A 153 -5.55 9.51 21.12
CA GLU A 153 -5.41 10.45 19.99
C GLU A 153 -3.96 10.55 19.50
N ASN A 154 -2.99 10.68 20.42
CA ASN A 154 -1.58 10.77 20.06
C ASN A 154 -1.08 9.47 19.39
N LEU A 155 -1.55 8.30 19.85
CA LEU A 155 -1.27 7.01 19.21
C LEU A 155 -1.88 6.91 17.81
N ILE A 156 -3.13 7.32 17.60
CA ILE A 156 -3.75 7.34 16.26
C ILE A 156 -2.99 8.28 15.32
N ARG A 157 -2.59 9.47 15.79
CA ARG A 157 -1.73 10.38 15.02
C ARG A 157 -0.38 9.70 14.70
N GLY A 158 0.22 9.00 15.65
CA GLY A 158 1.42 8.21 15.43
C GLY A 158 1.26 7.14 14.34
N ILE A 159 0.12 6.45 14.29
CA ILE A 159 -0.20 5.47 13.25
C ILE A 159 -0.26 6.15 11.87
N LEU A 160 -0.99 7.26 11.76
CA LEU A 160 -1.10 8.00 10.50
C LEU A 160 0.25 8.56 10.03
N ALA A 161 1.05 9.10 10.96
CA ALA A 161 2.38 9.60 10.67
C ALA A 161 3.34 8.48 10.25
N GLY A 162 3.27 7.33 10.92
CA GLY A 162 4.04 6.14 10.59
C GLY A 162 3.79 5.65 9.17
N ASN A 163 2.52 5.65 8.73
CA ASN A 163 2.14 5.27 7.36
C ASN A 163 2.66 6.25 6.29
N ILE A 164 2.82 7.54 6.61
CA ILE A 164 3.43 8.53 5.70
C ILE A 164 4.95 8.40 5.70
N PHE A 165 5.53 8.11 6.87
CA PHE A 165 6.96 7.92 7.06
C PHE A 165 7.46 6.63 6.40
N ASP A 166 6.60 5.62 6.25
CA ASP A 166 6.84 4.42 5.44
C ASP A 166 6.91 4.82 3.95
N LEU A 167 8.14 4.92 3.40
CA LEU A 167 8.44 5.54 2.10
C LEU A 167 8.06 4.66 0.89
N GLY A 168 6.98 3.88 0.99
CA GLY A 168 6.49 3.01 -0.07
C GLY A 168 5.92 3.73 -1.30
N SER A 169 5.67 5.04 -1.19
CA SER A 169 5.16 5.90 -2.27
C SER A 169 6.31 6.65 -2.97
N ALA A 170 6.39 6.55 -4.31
CA ALA A 170 7.37 7.27 -5.11
C ALA A 170 7.34 8.80 -4.88
N GLN A 171 6.14 9.36 -4.63
CA GLN A 171 5.96 10.78 -4.41
C GLN A 171 6.41 11.23 -3.02
N LEU A 172 6.30 10.35 -2.00
CA LEU A 172 6.83 10.62 -0.67
C LEU A 172 8.34 10.42 -0.63
N ALA A 173 8.87 9.40 -1.30
CA ALA A 173 10.31 9.17 -1.38
C ALA A 173 11.09 10.40 -1.92
N GLU A 174 10.55 11.11 -2.93
CA GLU A 174 11.17 12.33 -3.46
C GLU A 174 11.15 13.53 -2.50
N VAL A 175 10.07 13.68 -1.72
CA VAL A 175 9.95 14.77 -0.72
C VAL A 175 10.86 14.48 0.49
N PHE A 176 10.90 13.23 0.94
CA PHE A 176 11.73 12.83 2.08
C PHE A 176 13.23 12.84 1.78
N ALA A 177 13.65 12.52 0.55
CA ALA A 177 15.05 12.60 0.13
C ALA A 177 15.60 14.04 0.16
N LYS A 178 14.74 15.06 0.07
CA LYS A 178 15.14 16.47 0.10
C LYS A 178 15.20 17.04 1.52
N ASP A 179 14.25 16.68 2.39
CA ASP A 179 14.05 17.40 3.65
C ASP A 179 14.51 16.68 4.92
N GLY A 180 14.94 15.40 4.84
CA GLY A 180 15.49 14.69 6.00
C GLY A 180 14.53 14.60 7.20
N MET A 181 13.22 14.58 6.93
CA MET A 181 12.16 14.65 7.93
C MET A 181 12.17 13.44 8.88
N SER A 182 12.02 13.71 10.18
CA SER A 182 11.92 12.68 11.22
C SER A 182 10.46 12.25 11.45
N PHE A 183 10.25 11.03 11.96
CA PHE A 183 8.92 10.54 12.37
C PHE A 183 8.14 11.54 13.23
N LEU A 184 8.83 12.26 14.12
CA LEU A 184 8.21 13.25 15.00
C LEU A 184 7.76 14.51 14.27
N ALA A 185 8.53 14.94 13.28
CA ALA A 185 8.12 16.03 12.42
C ALA A 185 6.91 15.61 11.57
N SER A 186 6.85 14.36 11.12
CA SER A 186 5.66 13.82 10.43
C SER A 186 4.42 13.81 11.32
N CYS A 187 4.54 13.48 12.61
CA CYS A 187 3.44 13.59 13.57
C CYS A 187 2.90 15.02 13.70
N GLN A 188 3.78 16.02 13.66
CA GLN A 188 3.42 17.44 13.79
C GLN A 188 2.80 18.02 12.50
N ASN A 189 3.19 17.48 11.35
CA ASN A 189 2.77 17.97 10.04
C ASN A 189 1.55 17.22 9.45
N LEU A 190 0.88 16.39 10.25
CA LEU A 190 -0.40 15.81 9.84
C LEU A 190 -1.43 16.92 9.57
N LEU A 191 -2.27 16.70 8.57
CA LEU A 191 -3.40 17.59 8.30
C LEU A 191 -4.27 17.77 9.55
N SER A 192 -4.69 19.01 9.79
CA SER A 192 -5.60 19.33 10.88
C SER A 192 -6.93 18.62 10.70
N ARG A 193 -7.53 18.18 11.82
CA ARG A 193 -8.90 17.67 11.86
C ARG A 193 -9.89 18.80 11.48
N PRO A 194 -11.07 18.47 10.91
CA PRO A 194 -11.55 17.12 10.62
C PRO A 194 -10.86 16.49 9.41
N TRP A 195 -10.56 15.20 9.51
CA TRP A 195 -10.10 14.42 8.36
C TRP A 195 -11.24 14.10 7.40
N VAL A 196 -10.90 13.60 6.20
CA VAL A 196 -11.88 13.23 5.16
C VAL A 196 -12.94 12.24 5.65
N ILE A 197 -12.51 11.30 6.50
CA ILE A 197 -13.37 10.45 7.32
C ILE A 197 -12.77 10.54 8.73
N ASP A 198 -13.53 11.07 9.68
CA ASP A 198 -13.03 11.38 11.02
C ASP A 198 -13.97 10.80 12.09
N ASP A 199 -13.76 9.52 12.38
CA ASP A 199 -14.48 8.80 13.44
C ASP A 199 -13.68 8.72 14.75
N LEU A 200 -12.64 9.56 14.90
CA LEU A 200 -11.70 9.46 16.03
C LEU A 200 -12.41 9.68 17.37
N ASP A 201 -13.34 10.64 17.46
CA ASP A 201 -14.04 10.91 18.71
C ASP A 201 -14.99 9.76 19.09
N ALA A 202 -15.65 9.15 18.09
CA ALA A 202 -16.46 7.95 18.31
C ALA A 202 -15.61 6.75 18.76
N PHE A 203 -14.41 6.58 18.18
CA PHE A 203 -13.45 5.58 18.60
C PHE A 203 -12.98 5.81 20.05
N LYS A 204 -12.55 7.04 20.40
CA LYS A 204 -12.10 7.38 21.76
C LYS A 204 -13.17 7.10 22.81
N SER A 205 -14.43 7.43 22.52
CA SER A 205 -15.55 7.16 23.44
C SER A 205 -15.76 5.67 23.73
N LYS A 206 -15.47 4.78 22.77
CA LYS A 206 -15.53 3.33 22.96
C LYS A 206 -14.26 2.79 23.65
N TRP A 207 -13.11 3.34 23.28
CA TRP A 207 -11.81 2.98 23.84
C TRP A 207 -11.76 3.18 25.36
N THR A 208 -12.23 4.33 25.85
CA THR A 208 -12.26 4.63 27.30
C THR A 208 -13.21 3.73 28.08
N LYS A 209 -14.28 3.25 27.44
CA LYS A 209 -15.20 2.26 28.03
C LYS A 209 -14.61 0.85 28.11
N LYS A 210 -13.42 0.62 27.54
CA LYS A 210 -12.74 -0.69 27.50
C LYS A 210 -13.63 -1.81 26.98
N SER A 211 -14.46 -1.51 25.97
CA SER A 211 -15.43 -2.47 25.41
C SER A 211 -14.82 -3.54 24.50
N TRP A 212 -13.51 -3.51 24.28
CA TRP A 212 -12.78 -4.49 23.48
C TRP A 212 -11.93 -5.35 24.40
N GLU A 213 -12.18 -6.65 24.37
CA GLU A 213 -11.39 -7.66 25.09
C GLU A 213 -10.15 -8.03 24.26
N LYS A 214 -9.10 -8.50 24.96
CA LYS A 214 -7.85 -8.97 24.35
C LYS A 214 -7.98 -10.40 23.84
#